data_AF-A0A452U8A9-F1
#
_entry.id   AF-A0A452U8A9-F1
#
_cell.length_a   1.000
_cell.length_b   1.000
_cell.length_c   1.000
_cell.angle_alpha   90.00
_cell.angle_beta   90.00
_cell.angle_gamma   90.00
#
_symmetry.space_group_name_H-M   'P 1'
#
loop_
_entity.id
_entity.type
_entity.pdbx_description
1 polymer ?
#
loop_
_entity_poly.entity_id
_entity_poly.type
_entity_poly.pdbx_seq_one_letter_code
_entity_poly.pdbx_strand_id
1 'polypeptide(L)'
;MQELSALVRAAVEDNTLTIEPVASQTLPAVKVAAVACGSTNTCALSGLARLGDSESHYYISPSSRARDAFRAFHQDLNFVRKFLQPLLIGELAPEEPSHDGPQDAQLVEDFRALRQAAEDMELFEAKPAFFALLLGHILAMEVLAWLVIYLFGPGWVPSALAALVLATSQAQSWCLQHDLGHTSVFRKSQWNHVAQQFVMGQLKGFSAHWWNFRHFQHHAKPNIFHKDPDVTVAPVFLLGESSIESAHRCSPW
;
A
#
# COMPACT_ATOMS: atom_id res chain seq x y z
N MET A 1 -3.42 -18.93 -23.18
CA MET A 1 -4.32 -18.50 -22.08
C MET A 1 -3.57 -18.42 -20.76
N GLN A 2 -2.87 -19.49 -20.36
CA GLN A 2 -1.81 -19.38 -19.35
C GLN A 2 -0.77 -18.31 -19.69
N GLU A 3 -0.40 -18.17 -20.96
CA GLU A 3 0.66 -17.21 -21.34
C GLU A 3 0.32 -15.73 -21.10
N LEU A 4 -0.87 -15.21 -21.46
CA LEU A 4 -1.17 -13.79 -21.23
C LEU A 4 -1.40 -13.48 -19.74
N SER A 5 -2.10 -14.37 -19.03
CA SER A 5 -2.21 -14.28 -17.57
C SER A 5 -0.83 -14.33 -16.92
N ALA A 6 0.06 -15.23 -17.38
CA ALA A 6 1.43 -15.32 -16.88
C ALA A 6 2.28 -14.11 -17.29
N LEU A 7 2.06 -13.50 -18.46
CA LEU A 7 2.77 -12.31 -18.92
C LEU A 7 2.30 -11.05 -18.20
N VAL A 8 1.00 -10.87 -18.00
CA VAL A 8 0.45 -9.78 -17.19
C VAL A 8 0.85 -9.97 -15.75
N ARG A 9 0.77 -11.19 -15.22
CA ARG A 9 1.23 -11.51 -13.87
C ARG A 9 2.73 -11.30 -13.73
N ALA A 10 3.56 -11.72 -14.70
CA ALA A 10 5.00 -11.48 -14.71
C ALA A 10 5.30 -9.99 -14.85
N ALA A 11 4.60 -9.24 -15.68
CA ALA A 11 4.79 -7.79 -15.82
C ALA A 11 4.33 -7.02 -14.58
N VAL A 12 3.26 -7.47 -13.91
CA VAL A 12 2.84 -6.97 -12.60
C VAL A 12 3.87 -7.34 -11.55
N GLU A 13 4.31 -8.58 -11.48
CA GLU A 13 5.35 -9.07 -10.56
C GLU A 13 6.66 -8.30 -10.76
N ASP A 14 7.04 -8.04 -12.01
CA ASP A 14 8.27 -7.35 -12.40
C ASP A 14 8.18 -5.83 -12.35
N ASN A 15 6.99 -5.25 -12.17
CA ASN A 15 6.73 -3.81 -12.18
C ASN A 15 7.03 -3.14 -13.54
N THR A 16 6.85 -3.88 -14.63
CA THR A 16 7.08 -3.44 -16.02
C THR A 16 5.77 -3.18 -16.77
N LEU A 17 4.62 -3.42 -16.15
CA LEU A 17 3.32 -3.15 -16.75
C LEU A 17 3.05 -1.64 -16.81
N THR A 18 3.06 -1.08 -18.01
CA THR A 18 2.60 0.28 -18.31
C THR A 18 1.16 0.24 -18.82
N ILE A 19 0.29 1.05 -18.23
CA ILE A 19 -1.10 1.24 -18.67
C ILE A 19 -1.18 2.63 -19.30
N GLU A 20 -1.37 2.70 -20.61
CA GLU A 20 -1.52 3.96 -21.34
C GLU A 20 -3.00 4.28 -21.58
N PRO A 21 -3.41 5.56 -21.44
CA PRO A 21 -4.76 5.97 -21.79
C PRO A 21 -4.96 5.86 -23.30
N VAL A 22 -5.93 5.06 -23.73
CA VAL A 22 -6.34 5.03 -25.14
C VAL A 22 -7.11 6.31 -25.42
N ALA A 23 -6.54 7.19 -26.23
CA ALA A 23 -7.24 8.39 -26.69
C ALA A 23 -8.50 7.95 -27.45
N SER A 24 -9.67 8.15 -26.83
CA SER A 24 -10.96 7.91 -27.48
C SER A 24 -11.09 8.87 -28.65
N GLN A 25 -10.87 8.39 -29.88
CA GLN A 25 -11.43 9.05 -31.04
C GLN A 25 -12.95 9.02 -30.87
N THR A 26 -13.56 10.19 -30.74
CA THR A 26 -15.01 10.35 -30.61
C THR A 26 -15.69 9.85 -31.87
N LEU A 27 -16.09 8.58 -31.87
CA LEU A 27 -17.14 8.09 -32.74
C LEU A 27 -18.49 8.20 -32.01
N PRO A 28 -19.56 8.58 -32.71
CA PRO A 28 -20.85 8.83 -32.08
C PRO A 28 -21.36 7.56 -31.40
N ALA A 29 -22.03 7.74 -30.26
CA ALA A 29 -22.62 6.67 -29.48
C ALA A 29 -23.61 5.84 -30.33
N VAL A 30 -23.12 4.76 -30.91
CA VAL A 30 -23.96 3.73 -31.52
C VAL A 30 -24.32 2.76 -30.41
N LYS A 31 -25.62 2.64 -30.11
CA LYS A 31 -26.14 1.44 -29.44
C LYS A 31 -25.77 0.25 -30.33
N VAL A 32 -24.77 -0.52 -29.92
CA VAL A 32 -24.42 -1.76 -30.62
C VAL A 32 -25.49 -2.79 -30.29
N ALA A 33 -26.53 -2.85 -31.14
CA ALA A 33 -27.36 -4.02 -31.25
C ALA A 33 -26.51 -5.15 -31.83
N ALA A 34 -26.67 -6.36 -31.29
CA ALA A 34 -25.98 -7.56 -31.74
C ALA A 34 -26.27 -7.80 -33.24
N VAL A 35 -25.37 -7.33 -34.10
CA VAL A 35 -25.29 -7.73 -35.50
C VAL A 35 -24.25 -8.82 -35.57
N ALA A 36 -24.68 -9.98 -36.07
CA ALA A 36 -23.90 -11.19 -36.21
C ALA A 36 -22.64 -10.94 -37.05
N CYS A 37 -21.51 -10.73 -36.38
CA CYS A 37 -20.19 -10.91 -36.93
C CYS A 37 -19.36 -11.61 -35.86
N GLY A 38 -18.82 -12.78 -36.19
CA GLY A 38 -18.19 -13.68 -35.23
C GLY A 38 -16.92 -13.09 -34.62
N SER A 39 -17.03 -12.56 -33.40
CA SER A 39 -15.92 -12.44 -32.47
C SER A 39 -16.48 -12.52 -31.05
N THR A 40 -16.08 -13.54 -30.31
CA THR A 40 -16.43 -13.77 -28.92
C THR A 40 -15.85 -12.66 -28.05
N ASN A 41 -16.70 -11.73 -27.60
CA ASN A 41 -16.36 -10.71 -26.61
C ASN A 41 -16.07 -11.44 -25.29
N THR A 42 -14.80 -11.67 -25.02
CA THR A 42 -14.33 -12.37 -23.83
C THR A 42 -13.32 -11.47 -23.15
N CYS A 43 -13.55 -11.14 -21.88
CA CYS A 43 -12.58 -10.46 -21.04
C CYS A 43 -11.24 -11.22 -21.10
N ALA A 44 -10.14 -10.53 -21.36
CA ALA A 44 -8.86 -11.17 -21.70
C ALA A 44 -8.24 -11.97 -20.54
N LEU A 45 -8.75 -11.78 -19.32
CA LEU A 45 -8.42 -12.56 -18.12
C LEU A 45 -9.40 -13.73 -17.85
N SER A 46 -10.46 -13.87 -18.64
CA SER A 46 -11.42 -14.98 -18.58
C SER A 46 -11.34 -15.87 -19.82
N GLY A 47 -10.14 -16.29 -20.15
CA GLY A 47 -9.84 -17.44 -20.95
C GLY A 47 -10.68 -17.89 -22.15
N LEU A 48 -10.22 -17.58 -23.37
CA LEU A 48 -9.92 -18.50 -24.50
C LEU A 48 -9.33 -17.71 -25.71
N ALA A 49 -8.35 -18.30 -26.42
CA ALA A 49 -7.67 -18.02 -27.73
C ALA A 49 -8.01 -16.77 -28.61
N ARG A 50 -7.14 -16.19 -29.47
CA ARG A 50 -5.87 -16.57 -30.16
C ARG A 50 -5.16 -15.31 -30.74
N LEU A 51 -3.86 -15.44 -31.02
CA LEU A 51 -2.90 -14.42 -31.49
C LEU A 51 -3.19 -13.83 -32.89
N GLY A 52 -3.00 -12.51 -33.07
CA GLY A 52 -2.90 -11.85 -34.38
C GLY A 52 -2.72 -10.32 -34.30
N ASP A 53 -1.53 -9.85 -34.67
CA ASP A 53 -1.08 -8.49 -35.05
C ASP A 53 -1.31 -7.23 -34.17
N SER A 54 -0.17 -6.64 -33.80
CA SER A 54 0.21 -5.22 -33.63
C SER A 54 -0.66 -4.16 -32.91
N GLU A 55 -1.94 -4.35 -32.58
CA GLU A 55 -2.76 -3.27 -31.97
C GLU A 55 -3.85 -3.78 -30.99
N SER A 56 -3.55 -4.79 -30.18
CA SER A 56 -4.57 -5.39 -29.29
C SER A 56 -4.63 -4.73 -27.90
N HIS A 57 -5.65 -3.91 -27.66
CA HIS A 57 -6.00 -3.40 -26.33
C HIS A 57 -6.80 -4.44 -25.54
N TYR A 58 -6.39 -4.73 -24.30
CA TYR A 58 -7.05 -5.71 -23.43
C TYR A 58 -7.85 -5.02 -22.31
N TYR A 59 -9.07 -5.51 -22.08
CA TYR A 59 -9.97 -5.03 -21.03
C TYR A 59 -9.79 -5.85 -19.75
N ILE A 60 -9.63 -5.18 -18.60
CA ILE A 60 -9.49 -5.80 -17.28
C ILE A 60 -10.70 -5.42 -16.44
N SER A 61 -11.51 -6.40 -16.06
CA SER A 61 -12.52 -6.23 -15.02
C SER A 61 -11.87 -6.40 -13.64
N PRO A 62 -12.00 -5.44 -12.71
CA PRO A 62 -11.48 -5.62 -11.36
C PRO A 62 -12.33 -6.63 -10.60
N SER A 63 -11.70 -7.72 -10.13
CA SER A 63 -12.31 -8.68 -9.20
C SER A 63 -12.81 -7.99 -7.93
N SER A 64 -13.67 -8.67 -7.16
CA SER A 64 -14.15 -8.15 -5.86
C SER A 64 -12.97 -7.80 -4.94
N ARG A 65 -11.93 -8.64 -4.98
CA ARG A 65 -10.66 -8.45 -4.27
C ARG A 65 -9.93 -7.18 -4.68
N ALA A 66 -9.87 -6.87 -5.98
CA ALA A 66 -9.24 -5.65 -6.48
C ALA A 66 -10.00 -4.39 -6.05
N ARG A 67 -11.34 -4.46 -5.99
CA ARG A 67 -12.18 -3.34 -5.52
C ARG A 67 -11.98 -3.05 -4.04
N ASP A 68 -11.93 -4.08 -3.20
CA ASP A 68 -11.76 -3.92 -1.75
C ASP A 68 -10.35 -3.40 -1.42
N ALA A 69 -9.31 -3.95 -2.06
CA ALA A 69 -7.96 -3.42 -1.96
C ALA A 69 -7.89 -1.96 -2.42
N PHE A 70 -8.49 -1.65 -3.58
CA PHE A 70 -8.54 -0.28 -4.09
C PHE A 70 -9.19 0.69 -3.09
N ARG A 71 -10.31 0.30 -2.46
CA ARG A 71 -10.93 1.13 -1.41
C ARG A 71 -10.07 1.28 -0.16
N ALA A 72 -9.30 0.26 0.21
CA ALA A 72 -8.39 0.32 1.36
C ALA A 72 -7.23 1.31 1.14
N PHE A 73 -6.67 1.36 -0.07
CA PHE A 73 -5.55 2.27 -0.39
C PHE A 73 -5.99 3.71 -0.72
N HIS A 74 -7.27 3.93 -1.04
CA HIS A 74 -7.76 5.22 -1.52
C HIS A 74 -8.85 5.79 -0.60
N GLN A 75 -8.45 6.63 0.35
CA GLN A 75 -9.36 7.29 1.29
C GLN A 75 -10.37 8.23 0.61
N ASP A 76 -9.94 8.97 -0.43
CA ASP A 76 -10.79 9.90 -1.19
C ASP A 76 -11.01 9.39 -2.63
N LEU A 77 -12.06 8.60 -2.80
CA LEU A 77 -12.45 8.06 -4.11
C LEU A 77 -12.86 9.16 -5.11
N ASN A 78 -13.35 10.31 -4.65
CA ASN A 78 -13.73 11.42 -5.53
C ASN A 78 -12.49 12.09 -6.13
N PHE A 79 -11.45 12.26 -5.31
CA PHE A 79 -10.17 12.75 -5.79
C PHE A 79 -9.55 11.78 -6.81
N VAL A 80 -9.48 10.49 -6.47
CA VAL A 80 -8.86 9.47 -7.32
C VAL A 80 -9.62 9.29 -8.63
N ARG A 81 -10.96 9.36 -8.60
CA ARG A 81 -11.80 9.26 -9.81
C ARG A 81 -11.41 10.29 -10.88
N LYS A 82 -10.93 11.47 -10.51
CA LYS A 82 -10.47 12.50 -11.49
C LYS A 82 -9.30 12.00 -12.33
N PHE A 83 -8.42 11.19 -11.75
CA PHE A 83 -7.25 10.62 -12.43
C PHE A 83 -7.59 9.31 -13.16
N LEU A 84 -8.61 8.59 -12.70
CA LEU A 84 -9.06 7.35 -13.35
C LEU A 84 -10.04 7.57 -14.50
N GLN A 85 -10.73 8.71 -14.56
CA GLN A 85 -11.69 8.99 -15.61
C GLN A 85 -11.11 8.90 -17.03
N PRO A 86 -9.88 9.39 -17.31
CA PRO A 86 -9.23 9.17 -18.61
C PRO A 86 -8.85 7.71 -18.90
N LEU A 87 -8.78 6.87 -17.87
CA LEU A 87 -8.45 5.44 -17.97
C LEU A 87 -9.70 4.55 -18.04
N LEU A 88 -10.91 5.14 -18.02
CA LEU A 88 -12.16 4.40 -18.08
C LEU A 88 -12.37 3.87 -19.51
N ILE A 89 -12.25 2.57 -19.69
CA ILE A 89 -12.44 1.91 -20.98
C ILE A 89 -13.90 1.49 -21.20
N GLY A 90 -14.61 1.11 -20.13
CA GLY A 90 -16.01 0.70 -20.18
C GLY A 90 -16.54 0.24 -18.81
N GLU A 91 -17.84 -0.04 -18.73
CA GLU A 91 -18.49 -0.60 -17.54
C GLU A 91 -18.82 -2.08 -17.75
N LEU A 92 -18.69 -2.89 -16.70
CA LEU A 92 -19.04 -4.31 -16.73
C LEU A 92 -20.56 -4.47 -16.86
N ALA A 93 -21.01 -5.42 -17.69
CA ALA A 93 -22.44 -5.71 -17.79
C ALA A 93 -22.97 -6.26 -16.45
N PRO A 94 -24.18 -5.87 -15.99
CA PRO A 94 -24.69 -6.27 -14.67
C PRO A 94 -24.84 -7.78 -14.49
N GLU A 95 -25.04 -8.50 -15.58
CA GLU A 95 -25.21 -9.96 -15.62
C GLU A 95 -23.89 -10.74 -15.75
N GLU A 96 -22.74 -10.08 -15.93
CA GLU A 96 -21.46 -10.75 -16.09
C GLU A 96 -20.94 -11.23 -14.72
N PRO A 97 -20.85 -12.56 -14.48
CA PRO A 97 -20.46 -13.07 -13.18
C PRO A 97 -19.00 -12.74 -12.88
N SER A 98 -18.68 -12.46 -11.61
CA SER A 98 -17.29 -12.37 -11.18
C SER A 98 -16.59 -13.70 -11.44
N HIS A 99 -15.45 -13.68 -12.13
CA HIS A 99 -14.63 -14.88 -12.37
C HIS A 99 -13.88 -15.38 -11.12
N ASP A 100 -14.16 -14.80 -9.95
CA ASP A 100 -13.68 -15.26 -8.65
C ASP A 100 -14.31 -16.64 -8.35
N GLY A 101 -13.49 -17.69 -8.23
CA GLY A 101 -13.99 -19.05 -8.01
C GLY A 101 -14.78 -19.20 -6.69
N PRO A 102 -15.49 -20.31 -6.47
CA PRO A 102 -16.33 -20.50 -5.28
C PRO A 102 -15.56 -20.43 -3.95
N GLN A 103 -14.26 -20.79 -3.92
CA GLN A 103 -13.40 -20.64 -2.75
C GLN A 103 -13.06 -19.16 -2.46
N ASP A 104 -12.99 -18.33 -3.48
CA ASP A 104 -12.78 -16.88 -3.33
C ASP A 104 -14.04 -16.19 -2.82
N ALA A 105 -15.24 -16.70 -3.14
CA ALA A 105 -16.50 -16.13 -2.67
C ALA A 105 -16.66 -16.24 -1.15
N GLN A 106 -16.37 -17.39 -0.56
CA GLN A 106 -16.42 -17.57 0.90
C GLN A 106 -15.39 -16.69 1.61
N LEU A 107 -14.16 -16.62 1.10
CA LEU A 107 -13.12 -15.76 1.64
C LEU A 107 -13.51 -14.27 1.60
N VAL A 108 -14.12 -13.83 0.50
CA VAL A 108 -14.62 -12.45 0.36
C VAL A 108 -15.72 -12.15 1.37
N GLU A 109 -16.63 -13.08 1.62
CA GLU A 109 -17.66 -12.93 2.67
C GLU A 109 -17.04 -12.88 4.07
N ASP A 110 -16.06 -13.73 4.37
CA ASP A 110 -15.35 -13.71 5.65
C ASP A 110 -14.64 -12.38 5.88
N PHE A 111 -13.97 -11.82 4.85
CA PHE A 111 -13.35 -10.49 4.92
C PHE A 111 -14.38 -9.37 5.13
N ARG A 112 -15.56 -9.45 4.49
CA ARG A 112 -16.64 -8.49 4.69
C ARG A 112 -17.19 -8.56 6.11
N ALA A 113 -17.42 -9.77 6.63
CA ALA A 113 -17.87 -9.97 8.00
C ALA A 113 -16.85 -9.43 9.02
N LEU A 114 -15.55 -9.70 8.79
CA LEU A 114 -14.47 -9.17 9.62
C LEU A 114 -14.41 -7.65 9.59
N ARG A 115 -14.54 -7.05 8.40
CA ARG A 115 -14.57 -5.60 8.25
C ARG A 115 -15.78 -5.00 8.96
N GLN A 116 -16.96 -5.57 8.78
CA GLN A 116 -18.18 -5.12 9.46
C GLN A 116 -18.00 -5.15 10.98
N ALA A 117 -17.47 -6.26 11.52
CA ALA A 117 -17.18 -6.35 12.94
C ALA A 117 -16.19 -5.28 13.42
N ALA A 118 -15.16 -4.98 12.64
CA ALA A 118 -14.21 -3.91 12.96
C ALA A 118 -14.82 -2.50 12.89
N GLU A 119 -15.75 -2.26 11.96
CA GLU A 119 -16.54 -1.02 11.85
C GLU A 119 -17.50 -0.88 13.04
N ASP A 120 -18.21 -1.95 13.41
CA ASP A 120 -19.14 -1.99 14.56
C ASP A 120 -18.41 -1.76 15.90
N MET A 121 -17.14 -2.17 15.99
CA MET A 121 -16.26 -1.93 17.14
C MET A 121 -15.58 -0.55 17.12
N GLU A 122 -15.88 0.30 16.12
CA GLU A 122 -15.28 1.62 15.93
C GLU A 122 -13.73 1.60 15.83
N LEU A 123 -13.13 0.49 15.39
CA LEU A 123 -11.66 0.35 15.34
C LEU A 123 -10.99 1.26 14.32
N PHE A 124 -11.76 1.82 13.38
CA PHE A 124 -11.28 2.76 12.37
C PHE A 124 -11.39 4.23 12.80
N GLU A 125 -12.06 4.52 13.92
CA GLU A 125 -12.21 5.88 14.44
C GLU A 125 -11.02 6.25 15.34
N ALA A 126 -10.03 6.90 14.74
CA ALA A 126 -8.89 7.40 15.48
C ALA A 126 -9.30 8.51 16.46
N LYS A 127 -8.74 8.46 17.68
CA LYS A 127 -8.95 9.47 18.74
C LYS A 127 -7.80 10.48 18.74
N PRO A 128 -7.91 11.68 18.14
CA PRO A 128 -6.77 12.58 17.99
C PRO A 128 -6.21 13.06 19.33
N ALA A 129 -7.05 13.12 20.37
CA ALA A 129 -6.62 13.46 21.72
C ALA A 129 -5.60 12.45 22.28
N PHE A 130 -5.76 11.15 22.01
CA PHE A 130 -4.79 10.13 22.41
C PHE A 130 -3.44 10.39 21.76
N PHE A 131 -3.41 10.62 20.44
CA PHE A 131 -2.18 10.90 19.71
C PHE A 131 -1.53 12.24 20.10
N ALA A 132 -2.33 13.26 20.43
CA ALA A 132 -1.83 14.53 20.96
C ALA A 132 -1.16 14.35 22.35
N LEU A 133 -1.77 13.55 23.24
CA LEU A 133 -1.19 13.20 24.53
C LEU A 133 0.08 12.36 24.36
N LEU A 134 0.09 11.42 23.43
CA LEU A 134 1.28 10.62 23.09
C LEU A 134 2.42 11.51 22.59
N LEU A 135 2.14 12.46 21.69
CA LEU A 135 3.12 13.43 21.23
C LEU A 135 3.64 14.29 22.41
N GLY A 136 2.74 14.76 23.28
CA GLY A 136 3.11 15.49 24.49
C GLY A 136 4.02 14.69 25.42
N HIS A 137 3.74 13.39 25.60
CA HIS A 137 4.57 12.47 26.38
C HIS A 137 5.96 12.28 25.78
N ILE A 138 6.06 12.09 24.45
CA ILE A 138 7.34 12.01 23.72
C ILE A 138 8.16 13.30 23.94
N LEU A 139 7.56 14.47 23.72
CA LEU A 139 8.23 15.76 23.92
C LEU A 139 8.69 15.95 25.38
N ALA A 140 7.88 15.52 26.35
CA ALA A 140 8.25 15.58 27.75
C ALA A 140 9.47 14.69 28.06
N MET A 141 9.57 13.51 27.44
CA MET A 141 10.74 12.64 27.58
C MET A 141 12.00 13.22 26.96
N GLU A 142 11.90 13.85 25.77
CA GLU A 142 13.03 14.54 25.13
C GLU A 142 13.57 15.65 26.05
N VAL A 143 12.68 16.48 26.61
CA VAL A 143 13.03 17.54 27.57
C VAL A 143 13.60 16.94 28.86
N LEU A 144 13.03 15.86 29.37
CA LEU A 144 13.51 15.18 30.58
C LEU A 144 14.94 14.65 30.40
N ALA A 145 15.23 14.00 29.28
CA ALA A 145 16.57 13.51 28.99
C ALA A 145 17.59 14.64 28.92
N TRP A 146 17.24 15.76 28.27
CA TRP A 146 18.08 16.96 28.25
C TRP A 146 18.29 17.53 29.67
N LEU A 147 17.23 17.63 30.48
CA LEU A 147 17.31 18.11 31.86
C LEU A 147 18.20 17.24 32.76
N VAL A 148 18.17 15.91 32.58
CA VAL A 148 19.05 14.98 33.32
C VAL A 148 20.51 15.34 33.09
N ILE A 149 20.92 15.56 31.84
CA ILE A 149 22.30 15.94 31.53
C ILE A 149 22.61 17.36 32.03
N TYR A 150 21.67 18.29 31.85
CA TYR A 150 21.86 19.69 32.24
C TYR A 150 22.06 19.86 33.75
N LEU A 151 21.28 19.15 34.57
CA LEU A 151 21.31 19.29 36.03
C LEU A 151 22.40 18.45 36.71
N PHE A 152 22.67 17.24 36.20
CA PHE A 152 23.58 16.29 36.84
C PHE A 152 24.95 16.17 36.14
N GLY A 153 25.12 16.84 35.00
CA GLY A 153 26.35 16.82 34.21
C GLY A 153 26.56 15.53 33.42
N PRO A 154 27.61 15.47 32.58
CA PRO A 154 27.87 14.36 31.65
C PRO A 154 28.56 13.16 32.31
N GLY A 155 28.05 12.69 33.46
CA GLY A 155 28.54 11.46 34.11
C GLY A 155 27.95 10.19 33.48
N TRP A 156 28.58 9.03 33.75
CA TRP A 156 28.10 7.73 33.23
C TRP A 156 26.64 7.43 33.63
N VAL A 157 26.27 7.69 34.89
CA VAL A 157 24.92 7.41 35.39
C VAL A 157 23.86 8.34 34.78
N PRO A 158 24.00 9.70 34.81
CA PRO A 158 23.07 10.59 34.11
C PRO A 158 22.98 10.31 32.61
N SER A 159 24.11 9.99 31.96
CA SER A 159 24.16 9.70 30.53
C SER A 159 23.43 8.41 30.17
N ALA A 160 23.61 7.34 30.95
CA ALA A 160 22.89 6.09 30.74
C ALA A 160 21.37 6.26 30.94
N LEU A 161 20.97 7.02 31.97
CA LEU A 161 19.56 7.32 32.22
C LEU A 161 18.95 8.16 31.08
N ALA A 162 19.62 9.23 30.65
CA ALA A 162 19.17 10.05 29.54
C ALA A 162 19.07 9.23 28.24
N ALA A 163 20.04 8.36 27.97
CA ALA A 163 20.01 7.47 26.81
C ALA A 163 18.83 6.50 26.84
N LEU A 164 18.47 5.94 28.00
CA LEU A 164 17.31 5.06 28.15
C LEU A 164 15.98 5.80 27.88
N VAL A 165 15.86 7.03 28.41
CA VAL A 165 14.68 7.87 28.19
C VAL A 165 14.57 8.24 26.72
N LEU A 166 15.67 8.67 26.09
CA LEU A 166 15.70 8.97 24.66
C LEU A 166 15.40 7.75 23.81
N ALA A 167 15.97 6.58 24.11
CA ALA A 167 15.68 5.36 23.36
C ALA A 167 14.19 5.02 23.38
N THR A 168 13.54 5.18 24.54
CA THR A 168 12.09 4.97 24.70
C THR A 168 11.30 5.99 23.89
N SER A 169 11.64 7.27 24.01
CA SER A 169 11.04 8.38 23.24
C SER A 169 11.16 8.15 21.74
N GLN A 170 12.33 7.72 21.28
CA GLN A 170 12.63 7.48 19.87
C GLN A 170 11.91 6.25 19.33
N ALA A 171 11.70 5.21 20.13
CA ALA A 171 10.87 4.06 19.74
C ALA A 171 9.41 4.46 19.58
N GLN A 172 8.85 5.19 20.56
CA GLN A 172 7.48 5.68 20.47
C GLN A 172 7.26 6.66 19.32
N SER A 173 8.22 7.56 19.06
CA SER A 173 8.14 8.50 17.94
C SER A 173 8.16 7.79 16.58
N TRP A 174 8.81 6.62 16.48
CA TRP A 174 8.78 5.79 15.28
C TRP A 174 7.38 5.20 15.02
N CYS A 175 6.73 4.69 16.06
CA CYS A 175 5.34 4.21 15.96
C CYS A 175 4.39 5.37 15.60
N LEU A 176 4.51 6.51 16.28
CA LEU A 176 3.66 7.67 16.01
C LEU A 176 3.84 8.19 14.57
N GLN A 177 5.08 8.32 14.08
CA GLN A 177 5.29 8.78 12.71
C GLN A 177 4.79 7.77 11.68
N HIS A 178 4.84 6.46 11.98
CA HIS A 178 4.33 5.41 11.12
C HIS A 178 2.81 5.57 10.92
N ASP A 179 2.06 5.73 12.02
CA ASP A 179 0.61 5.89 11.97
C ASP A 179 0.19 7.20 11.26
N LEU A 180 0.98 8.26 11.44
CA LEU A 180 0.83 9.51 10.68
C LEU A 180 1.13 9.31 9.19
N GLY A 181 2.15 8.54 8.84
CA GLY A 181 2.50 8.22 7.45
C GLY A 181 1.43 7.40 6.74
N HIS A 182 0.72 6.54 7.48
CA HIS A 182 -0.47 5.83 7.00
C HIS A 182 -1.73 6.69 6.95
N THR A 183 -1.65 7.97 7.32
CA THR A 183 -2.79 8.89 7.34
C THR A 183 -3.94 8.42 8.25
N SER A 184 -3.60 7.72 9.35
CA SER A 184 -4.56 7.07 10.23
C SER A 184 -5.00 7.91 11.43
N VAL A 185 -4.37 9.06 11.69
CA VAL A 185 -4.62 9.84 12.92
C VAL A 185 -5.67 10.93 12.73
N PHE A 186 -5.58 11.69 11.63
CA PHE A 186 -6.51 12.78 11.32
C PHE A 186 -7.38 12.43 10.12
N ARG A 187 -8.63 12.90 10.12
CA ARG A 187 -9.56 12.71 9.00
C ARG A 187 -9.08 13.35 7.68
N LYS A 188 -8.31 14.43 7.76
CA LYS A 188 -7.69 15.07 6.58
C LYS A 188 -6.23 14.64 6.48
N SER A 189 -5.87 13.97 5.39
CA SER A 189 -4.50 13.51 5.11
C SER A 189 -3.45 14.63 5.25
N GLN A 190 -3.77 15.88 4.87
CA GLN A 190 -2.85 17.02 4.99
C GLN A 190 -2.30 17.22 6.41
N TRP A 191 -3.15 17.08 7.45
CA TRP A 191 -2.71 17.23 8.84
C TRP A 191 -1.82 16.08 9.29
N ASN A 192 -2.07 14.87 8.79
CA ASN A 192 -1.19 13.73 9.04
C ASN A 192 0.20 13.98 8.46
N HIS A 193 0.30 14.46 7.23
CA HIS A 193 1.59 14.73 6.60
C HIS A 193 2.37 15.85 7.29
N VAL A 194 1.71 16.93 7.70
CA VAL A 194 2.36 18.02 8.46
C VAL A 194 2.89 17.48 9.80
N ALA A 195 2.07 16.73 10.54
CA ALA A 195 2.49 16.13 11.81
C ALA A 195 3.60 15.10 11.61
N GLN A 196 3.53 14.26 10.57
CA GLN A 196 4.57 13.29 10.21
C GLN A 196 5.90 14.00 9.92
N GLN A 197 5.88 15.07 9.13
CA GLN A 197 7.06 15.88 8.84
C GLN A 197 7.68 16.46 10.11
N PHE A 198 6.87 16.91 11.05
CA PHE A 198 7.38 17.37 12.35
C PHE A 198 8.01 16.24 13.16
N VAL A 199 7.31 15.11 13.35
CA VAL A 199 7.81 13.99 14.17
C VAL A 199 9.06 13.35 13.52
N MET A 200 9.02 13.05 12.24
CA MET A 200 10.14 12.43 11.53
C MET A 200 11.29 13.41 11.30
N GLY A 201 10.99 14.66 10.95
CA GLY A 201 11.99 15.68 10.67
C GLY A 201 12.64 16.23 11.93
N GLN A 202 11.85 16.83 12.82
CA GLN A 202 12.40 17.56 13.99
C GLN A 202 12.77 16.63 15.14
N LEU A 203 11.98 15.58 15.42
CA LEU A 203 12.26 14.70 16.56
C LEU A 203 13.22 13.56 16.22
N LYS A 204 13.17 13.03 14.98
CA LYS A 204 14.07 11.94 14.57
C LYS A 204 15.25 12.38 13.71
N GLY A 205 15.18 13.53 13.03
CA GLY A 205 16.22 13.97 12.10
C GLY A 205 16.21 13.27 10.74
N PHE A 206 15.08 12.70 10.32
CA PHE A 206 14.93 11.97 9.05
C PHE A 206 13.89 12.62 8.12
N SER A 207 13.93 12.27 6.83
CA SER A 207 12.95 12.74 5.86
C SER A 207 11.68 11.87 5.88
N ALA A 208 10.54 12.49 6.19
CA ALA A 208 9.23 11.86 6.05
C ALA A 208 8.95 11.41 4.60
N HIS A 209 9.43 12.16 3.61
CA HIS A 209 9.26 11.80 2.20
C HIS A 209 10.05 10.55 1.83
N TRP A 210 11.30 10.44 2.29
CA TRP A 210 12.12 9.23 2.09
C TRP A 210 11.47 8.00 2.72
N TRP A 211 10.97 8.15 3.95
CA TRP A 211 10.28 7.07 4.65
C TRP A 211 9.04 6.65 3.88
N ASN A 212 8.16 7.59 3.50
CA ASN A 212 6.96 7.31 2.71
C ASN A 212 7.30 6.60 1.39
N PHE A 213 8.32 7.07 0.65
CA PHE A 213 8.74 6.47 -0.61
C PHE A 213 9.14 4.99 -0.47
N ARG A 214 9.95 4.65 0.55
CA ARG A 214 10.34 3.25 0.80
C ARG A 214 9.17 2.43 1.34
N HIS A 215 8.43 2.99 2.30
CA HIS A 215 7.33 2.32 2.99
C HIS A 215 6.17 1.98 2.06
N PHE A 216 5.86 2.85 1.08
CA PHE A 216 4.86 2.55 0.06
C PHE A 216 5.28 1.39 -0.85
N GLN A 217 6.56 1.27 -1.19
CA GLN A 217 7.06 0.13 -1.96
C GLN A 217 6.96 -1.18 -1.16
N HIS A 218 7.34 -1.14 0.12
CA HIS A 218 7.16 -2.25 1.04
C HIS A 218 5.69 -2.72 1.08
N HIS A 219 4.74 -1.80 1.27
CA HIS A 219 3.31 -2.17 1.32
C HIS A 219 2.68 -2.56 -0.02
N ALA A 220 3.26 -2.16 -1.15
CA ALA A 220 2.80 -2.61 -2.45
C ALA A 220 3.08 -4.10 -2.68
N LYS A 221 4.25 -4.59 -2.23
CA LYS A 221 4.71 -5.97 -2.41
C LYS A 221 5.56 -6.44 -1.21
N PRO A 222 4.96 -6.66 -0.04
CA PRO A 222 5.71 -6.95 1.18
C PRO A 222 6.39 -8.31 1.12
N ASN A 223 7.60 -8.40 1.67
CA ASN A 223 8.40 -9.62 1.77
C ASN A 223 8.72 -10.31 0.43
N ILE A 224 8.67 -9.57 -0.69
CA ILE A 224 9.09 -10.08 -2.00
C ILE A 224 10.51 -9.61 -2.27
N PHE A 225 11.44 -10.55 -2.38
CA PHE A 225 12.83 -10.27 -2.73
C PHE A 225 12.93 -9.44 -4.02
N HIS A 226 13.88 -8.50 -4.06
CA HIS A 226 14.11 -7.54 -5.15
C HIS A 226 12.97 -6.54 -5.43
N LYS A 227 11.83 -6.62 -4.72
CA LYS A 227 10.70 -5.69 -4.86
C LYS A 227 10.44 -4.92 -3.56
N ASP A 228 10.60 -5.57 -2.42
CA ASP A 228 10.50 -4.97 -1.11
C ASP A 228 11.87 -4.41 -0.66
N PRO A 229 12.02 -3.07 -0.54
CA PRO A 229 13.28 -2.47 -0.13
C PRO A 229 13.65 -2.76 1.33
N ASP A 230 12.74 -3.32 2.15
CA ASP A 230 12.99 -3.64 3.56
C ASP A 230 13.62 -5.02 3.75
N VAL A 231 13.55 -5.91 2.76
CA VAL A 231 14.20 -7.24 2.80
C VAL A 231 15.48 -7.31 1.97
N THR A 232 15.82 -6.25 1.23
CA THR A 232 17.08 -6.15 0.48
C THR A 232 18.31 -5.97 1.38
N VAL A 233 18.11 -5.72 2.69
CA VAL A 233 19.18 -5.64 3.70
C VAL A 233 19.52 -7.00 4.33
N ALA A 234 19.19 -8.10 3.64
CA ALA A 234 19.39 -9.48 4.10
C ALA A 234 20.73 -9.71 4.84
N PRO A 235 21.90 -9.22 4.39
CA PRO A 235 23.16 -9.46 5.12
C PRO A 235 23.19 -8.96 6.58
N VAL A 236 22.30 -8.03 6.96
CA VAL A 236 22.24 -7.41 8.30
C VAL A 236 21.17 -8.04 9.20
N PHE A 237 20.10 -8.62 8.62
CA PHE A 237 18.91 -9.08 9.36
C PHE A 237 18.61 -10.59 9.23
N LEU A 238 19.49 -11.38 8.62
CA LEU A 238 19.32 -12.82 8.48
C LEU A 238 19.42 -13.54 9.85
N LEU A 239 18.27 -13.89 10.41
CA LEU A 239 18.13 -14.82 11.54
C LEU A 239 17.79 -16.22 11.02
N GLY A 240 18.82 -16.99 10.60
CA GLY A 240 18.70 -18.44 10.38
C GLY A 240 19.25 -18.96 9.06
N GLU A 241 19.60 -20.26 9.04
CA GLU A 241 20.21 -20.94 7.89
C GLU A 241 19.29 -21.00 6.66
N SER A 242 17.96 -21.10 6.86
CA SER A 242 16.98 -21.15 5.76
C SER A 242 16.90 -19.84 4.97
N SER A 243 17.13 -18.71 5.62
CA SER A 243 17.10 -17.40 5.00
C SER A 243 18.38 -17.11 4.19
N ILE A 244 19.52 -17.69 4.60
CA ILE A 244 20.78 -17.70 3.83
C ILE A 244 20.61 -18.53 2.56
N GLU A 245 20.00 -19.70 2.65
CA GLU A 245 19.73 -20.56 1.48
C GLU A 245 18.79 -19.91 0.46
N SER A 246 17.83 -19.11 0.94
CA SER A 246 16.92 -18.32 0.11
C SER A 246 17.65 -17.17 -0.59
N ALA A 247 18.57 -16.50 0.12
CA ALA A 247 19.42 -15.45 -0.46
C ALA A 247 20.36 -16.01 -1.54
N HIS A 248 20.93 -17.20 -1.34
CA HIS A 248 21.79 -17.86 -2.33
C HIS A 248 21.02 -18.38 -3.56
N ARG A 249 19.78 -18.87 -3.40
CA ARG A 249 18.96 -19.34 -4.53
C ARG A 249 18.48 -18.22 -5.46
N CYS A 250 18.44 -16.98 -4.98
CA CYS A 250 17.91 -15.82 -5.71
C CYS A 250 18.97 -14.76 -6.07
N SER A 251 20.26 -15.03 -5.84
CA SER A 251 21.38 -14.23 -6.34
C SER A 251 21.84 -14.77 -7.69
N PRO A 252 21.91 -13.95 -8.77
CA PRO A 252 22.50 -14.37 -10.04
C PRO A 252 24.04 -14.34 -10.03
N TRP A 253 24.66 -14.18 -8.86
CA TRP A 253 26.10 -14.31 -8.62
C TRP A 253 26.37 -15.41 -7.61
#